data_AF-A0A9E6CLT6-F1
#
_entry.id   AF-A0A9E6CLT6-F1
#
_cell.length_a   1.000
_cell.length_b   1.000
_cell.length_c   1.000
_cell.angle_alpha   90.00
_cell.angle_beta   90.00
_cell.angle_gamma   90.00
#
_symmetry.space_group_name_H-M   'P 1'
#
loop_
_entity.id
_entity.type
_entity.pdbx_description
1 polymer ?
#
loop_
_entity_poly.entity_id
_entity_poly.type
_entity_poly.pdbx_seq_one_letter_code
_entity_poly.pdbx_strand_id
1 'polypeptide(L)' 'MADGGFLIKFDGKEIKRCYAVSFDYDRHEYIINEKERFELPVEVSTIMLEVEKG' A
#
# COMPACT_ATOMS: atom_id res chain seq x y z
N MET A 1 2.67 20.05 8.16
CA MET A 1 2.99 18.67 8.61
C MET A 1 3.27 17.91 7.34
N ALA A 2 4.43 17.26 7.22
CA ALA A 2 4.98 16.81 5.93
C ALA A 2 3.95 16.04 5.08
N ASP A 3 3.68 16.56 3.88
CA ASP A 3 2.95 15.91 2.77
C ASP A 3 3.72 14.68 2.23
N GLY A 4 4.31 13.87 3.11
CA GLY A 4 5.09 12.68 2.77
C GLY A 4 4.21 11.46 2.74
N GLY A 5 3.52 11.24 1.62
CA GLY A 5 2.79 10.01 1.35
C GLY A 5 3.67 8.93 0.72
N PHE A 6 3.27 7.68 0.86
CA PHE A 6 3.75 6.52 0.13
C PHE A 6 2.71 6.14 -0.93
N LEU A 7 3.15 5.99 -2.17
CA LEU A 7 2.37 5.43 -3.26
C LEU A 7 2.62 3.93 -3.32
N ILE A 8 1.56 3.15 -3.06
CA ILE A 8 1.59 1.70 -3.22
C ILE A 8 1.37 1.39 -4.70
N LYS A 9 2.32 0.67 -5.29
CA LYS A 9 2.21 0.09 -6.62
C LYS A 9 2.24 -1.43 -6.52
N PHE A 10 1.26 -2.10 -7.11
CA PHE A 10 1.26 -3.55 -7.27
C PHE A 10 1.53 -3.86 -8.73
N ASP A 11 2.57 -4.65 -9.01
CA ASP A 11 2.97 -5.00 -10.39
C ASP A 11 3.20 -3.76 -11.28
N GLY A 12 3.72 -2.67 -10.69
CA GLY A 12 3.91 -1.39 -11.37
C GLY A 12 2.63 -0.56 -11.57
N LYS A 13 1.45 -1.09 -11.25
CA LYS A 13 0.19 -0.37 -11.28
C LYS A 13 -0.03 0.41 -10.00
N GLU A 14 -0.29 1.70 -10.10
CA GLU A 14 -0.65 2.57 -8.98
C GLU A 14 -1.99 2.15 -8.38
N ILE A 15 -1.97 1.82 -7.09
CA ILE A 15 -3.15 1.34 -6.37
C ILE A 15 -3.72 2.45 -5.52
N LYS A 16 -2.90 2.97 -4.59
CA LYS A 16 -3.35 3.98 -3.65
C LYS A 16 -2.19 4.71 -2.99
N ARG A 17 -2.46 5.96 -2.59
CA ARG A 17 -1.58 6.76 -1.73
C ARG A 17 -1.93 6.53 -0.26
N CYS A 18 -0.92 6.30 0.57
CA CYS A 18 -1.06 6.00 1.99
C CYS A 18 0.13 6.58 2.78
N TYR A 19 -0.03 6.84 4.07
CA TYR A 19 1.05 7.24 4.98
C TYR A 19 1.51 6.08 5.85
N ALA A 20 0.69 5.05 6.00
CA ALA A 20 1.02 3.81 6.68
C ALA A 20 0.42 2.63 5.90
N VAL A 21 1.16 1.53 5.82
CA VAL A 21 0.69 0.28 5.24
C VAL A 21 1.09 -0.88 6.15
N SER A 22 0.18 -1.82 6.36
CA SER A 22 0.45 -3.10 7.03
C SER A 22 -0.08 -4.22 6.17
N PHE A 23 0.68 -5.31 6.05
CA PHE A 23 0.32 -6.46 5.25
C PHE A 23 0.05 -7.64 6.18
N ASP A 24 -1.16 -8.18 6.09
CA ASP A 24 -1.59 -9.38 6.80
C ASP A 24 -1.66 -10.53 5.79
N TYR A 25 -0.60 -11.34 5.76
CA TYR A 25 -0.49 -12.48 4.84
C TYR A 25 -1.36 -13.66 5.26
N ASP A 26 -1.74 -13.75 6.54
CA ASP A 26 -2.60 -14.83 7.04
C ASP A 26 -4.02 -14.66 6.51
N ARG A 27 -4.50 -13.42 6.50
CA ARG A 27 -5.84 -13.06 6.00
C ARG A 27 -5.86 -12.55 4.57
N HIS A 28 -4.70 -12.46 3.92
CA HIS A 28 -4.57 -11.95 2.54
C HIS A 28 -5.18 -10.54 2.40
N GLU A 29 -4.92 -9.67 3.37
CA GLU A 29 -5.41 -8.29 3.40
C GLU A 29 -4.29 -7.31 3.74
N TYR A 30 -4.42 -6.07 3.29
CA TYR A 30 -3.52 -4.98 3.62
C TYR A 30 -4.30 -3.79 4.17
N ILE A 31 -3.74 -3.15 5.18
CA ILE A 31 -4.34 -2.05 5.92
C ILE A 31 -3.59 -0.78 5.56
N ILE A 32 -4.31 0.20 5.03
CA ILE A 32 -3.82 1.54 4.69
C ILE A 32 -4.27 2.52 5.77
N ASN A 33 -3.34 3.38 6.19
CA ASN A 33 -3.55 4.46 7.16
C ASN A 33 -4.18 3.96 8.48
N GLU A 34 -3.98 2.68 8.81
CA GLU A 34 -4.57 1.99 9.98
C GLU A 34 -6.11 2.09 10.05
N LYS A 35 -6.77 2.48 8.94
CA LYS A 35 -8.21 2.75 8.87
C LYS A 35 -8.89 1.95 7.78
N GLU A 36 -8.26 1.82 6.63
CA GLU A 36 -8.87 1.18 5.47
C GLU A 36 -8.24 -0.18 5.25
N ARG A 37 -9.06 -1.23 5.17
CA ARG A 37 -8.62 -2.60 4.89
C ARG A 37 -8.99 -2.95 3.46
N PHE A 38 -8.05 -3.54 2.75
CA PHE A 38 -8.20 -3.96 1.36
C PHE A 38 -7.73 -5.40 1.24
N GLU A 39 -8.38 -6.17 0.36
CA GLU A 39 -7.93 -7.51 0.04
C GLU A 39 -6.69 -7.43 -0.84
N LEU A 40 -5.65 -8.14 -0.44
CA LEU A 40 -4.39 -8.25 -1.16
C LEU A 40 -4.66 -9.07 -2.42
N PRO A 41 -4.43 -8.52 -3.63
CA PRO A 41 -4.75 -9.27 -4.84
C PRO A 41 -3.83 -10.48 -4.93
N VAL A 42 -4.43 -11.66 -5.12
CA VAL A 42 -3.74 -12.96 -5.12
C VAL A 42 -2.64 -13.05 -6.18
N GLU A 43 -2.75 -12.25 -7.24
CA GLU A 43 -1.82 -12.22 -8.38
C GLU A 43 -0.67 -11.20 -8.22
N VAL A 44 -0.57 -10.51 -7.08
CA VAL A 44 0.53 -9.55 -6.86
C VAL A 44 1.82 -10.27 -6.53
N SER A 45 2.73 -10.30 -7.51
CA SER A 45 4.08 -10.83 -7.32
C SER A 45 5.05 -9.79 -6.72
N THR A 46 4.82 -8.50 -6.99
CA THR A 46 5.71 -7.42 -6.54
C THR A 46 4.90 -6.26 -5.95
N ILE A 47 5.26 -5.87 -4.73
CA ILE A 47 4.73 -4.69 -4.04
C ILE A 47 5.85 -3.64 -3.99
N MET A 48 5.63 -2.48 -4.61
CA MET A 48 6.55 -1.35 -4.55
C MET A 48 5.92 -0.22 -3.74
N LEU A 49 6.73 0.39 -2.89
CA LEU A 49 6.36 1.54 -2.06
C LEU A 49 7.25 2.71 -2.48
N GLU A 50 6.67 3.68 -3.15
CA GLU A 50 7.38 4.91 -3.53
C GLU A 50 7.04 6.02 -2.55
N VAL A 51 8.06 6.61 -1.92
CA VAL A 51 7.87 7.79 -1.07
C VAL A 51 7.73 9.01 -2.00
N GLU A 52 6.57 9.66 -2.01
CA GLU A 52 6.44 10.97 -2.66
C GLU A 52 7.19 11.98 -1.79
N LYS A 53 8.36 12.42 -2.26
CA LYS A 53 9.07 13.58 -1.67
C LYS A 53 8.41 14.85 -2.17
N GLY A 54 7.65 15.51 -1.30
CA GLY A 54 7.31 16.93 -1.42
C GLY A 54 8.54 17.82 -1.25
#